data_AF-A0A2K6ETG4-F1
#
_entry.id   AF-A0A2K6ETG4-F1
#
_cell.length_a   1.000
_cell.length_b   1.000
_cell.length_c   1.000
_cell.angle_alpha   90.00
_cell.angle_beta   90.00
_cell.angle_gamma   90.00
#
_symmetry.space_group_name_H-M   'P 1'
#
loop_
_entity.id
_entity.type
_entity.pdbx_description
1 polymer ?
#
loop_
_entity_poly.entity_id
_entity_poly.type
_entity_poly.pdbx_seq_one_letter_code
_entity_poly.pdbx_strand_id
1 'polypeptide(L)'
;PASPRRCRTQDVQGDGRWMSLHHRFVADSKDKEPEVVFIGDSLVRLMHQCEIWREFFSPLHALNFGIGGDSTQHVLWRLENGELEHIRPKIVVVWVGTNNLGHAAEQVTGGIKAIVQLVNKRQPQARVVVLGLALQMWEMITTGGSKGKVYGSSLYHF
;
A
#
# COMPACT_ATOMS: atom_id res chain seq x y z
N PRO A 1 25.23 5.45 1.78
CA PRO A 1 24.02 6.27 2.02
C PRO A 1 23.33 6.64 0.69
N ALA A 2 22.20 6.01 0.36
CA ALA A 2 21.42 6.40 -0.81
C ALA A 2 20.80 7.78 -0.56
N SER A 3 21.00 8.74 -1.47
CA SER A 3 20.48 10.10 -1.28
C SER A 3 18.94 10.10 -1.31
N PRO A 4 18.26 11.04 -0.60
CA PRO A 4 16.80 11.14 -0.55
C PRO A 4 16.11 11.30 -1.91
N ARG A 5 16.89 11.55 -2.97
CA ARG A 5 16.43 11.77 -4.34
C ARG A 5 16.27 10.47 -5.16
N ARG A 6 16.79 9.32 -4.70
CA ARG A 6 16.80 8.09 -5.53
C ARG A 6 15.51 7.26 -5.51
N CYS A 7 14.59 7.49 -4.56
CA CYS A 7 13.36 6.70 -4.43
C CYS A 7 12.06 7.48 -4.65
N ARG A 8 12.14 8.74 -5.07
CA ARG A 8 10.97 9.52 -5.51
C ARG A 8 10.63 9.12 -6.95
N THR A 9 9.35 8.84 -7.23
CA THR A 9 8.87 8.64 -8.60
C THR A 9 9.25 9.85 -9.47
N GLN A 10 9.90 9.62 -10.61
CA GLN A 10 10.18 10.69 -11.57
C GLN A 10 8.88 11.13 -12.22
N ASP A 11 8.61 12.43 -12.20
CA ASP A 11 7.46 13.01 -12.88
C ASP A 11 7.77 13.21 -14.35
N VAL A 12 7.53 12.16 -15.14
CA VAL A 12 7.73 12.18 -16.60
C VAL A 12 6.59 12.88 -17.36
N GLN A 13 5.46 13.12 -16.70
CA GLN A 13 4.28 13.77 -17.28
C GLN A 13 4.26 15.28 -16.99
N GLY A 14 4.95 15.72 -15.94
CA GLY A 14 5.10 17.13 -15.56
C GLY A 14 3.89 17.71 -14.81
N ASP A 15 2.96 16.87 -14.37
CA ASP A 15 1.71 17.29 -13.71
C ASP A 15 1.78 17.28 -12.17
N GLY A 16 2.89 16.80 -11.59
CA GLY A 16 3.13 16.77 -10.15
C GLY A 16 2.18 15.87 -9.34
N ARG A 17 1.34 15.08 -10.00
CA ARG A 17 0.19 14.39 -9.37
C ARG A 17 0.58 13.46 -8.22
N TRP A 18 1.72 12.78 -8.36
CA TRP A 18 2.21 11.82 -7.36
C TRP A 18 2.61 12.54 -6.07
N MET A 19 3.34 13.66 -6.19
CA MET A 19 3.73 14.49 -5.05
C MET A 19 2.52 15.16 -4.40
N SER A 20 1.56 15.62 -5.20
CA SER A 20 0.31 16.20 -4.67
C SER A 20 -0.49 15.20 -3.84
N LEU A 21 -0.58 13.94 -4.28
CA LEU A 21 -1.21 12.87 -3.49
C LEU A 21 -0.44 12.59 -2.18
N HIS A 22 0.88 12.49 -2.25
CA HIS A 22 1.71 12.30 -1.07
C HIS A 22 1.53 13.44 -0.05
N HIS A 23 1.59 14.71 -0.48
CA HIS A 23 1.38 15.84 0.40
C HIS A 23 -0.01 15.86 1.04
N ARG A 24 -1.05 15.46 0.29
CA ARG A 24 -2.39 15.30 0.85
C ARG A 24 -2.42 14.25 1.96
N PHE A 25 -1.75 13.12 1.78
CA PHE A 25 -1.70 12.07 2.81
C PHE A 25 -0.90 12.49 4.04
N VAL A 26 0.19 13.25 3.86
CA VAL A 26 0.91 13.85 4.98
C VAL A 26 0.02 14.84 5.76
N ALA A 27 -0.83 15.61 5.07
CA ALA A 27 -1.79 16.49 5.72
C ALA A 27 -2.89 15.69 6.44
N ASP A 28 -3.44 14.64 5.81
CA ASP A 28 -4.42 13.76 6.44
C ASP A 28 -3.88 13.14 7.74
N SER A 29 -2.61 12.74 7.77
CA SER A 29 -1.95 12.21 8.98
C SER A 29 -1.78 13.26 10.09
N LYS A 30 -1.74 14.55 9.75
CA LYS A 30 -1.68 15.64 10.74
C LYS A 30 -3.04 15.96 11.35
N ASP A 31 -4.07 15.92 10.52
CA ASP A 31 -5.40 16.43 10.88
C ASP A 31 -6.35 15.33 11.42
N LYS A 32 -5.96 14.05 11.32
CA LYS A 32 -6.82 12.90 11.66
C LYS A 32 -6.11 11.90 12.57
N GLU A 33 -6.91 11.15 13.32
CA GLU A 33 -6.44 10.12 14.26
C GLU A 33 -6.96 8.73 13.84
N PRO A 34 -6.38 8.09 12.81
CA PRO A 34 -6.88 6.82 12.31
C PRO A 34 -6.52 5.64 13.22
N GLU A 35 -7.43 4.69 13.35
CA GLU A 35 -7.11 3.38 13.96
C GLU A 35 -6.48 2.42 12.95
N VAL A 36 -6.79 2.59 11.66
CA VAL A 36 -6.30 1.75 10.57
C VAL A 36 -5.73 2.60 9.43
N VAL A 37 -4.56 2.25 8.93
CA VAL A 37 -3.98 2.87 7.72
C VAL A 37 -3.75 1.81 6.66
N PHE A 38 -4.32 2.01 5.49
CA PHE A 38 -4.04 1.21 4.31
C PHE A 38 -3.00 1.95 3.46
N ILE A 39 -1.93 1.27 3.07
CA ILE A 39 -0.91 1.83 2.20
C ILE A 39 -0.53 0.84 1.10
N GLY A 40 -0.39 1.36 -0.12
CA GLY A 40 -0.02 0.54 -1.25
C GLY A 40 -0.27 1.17 -2.60
N ASP A 41 -0.54 0.29 -3.57
CA ASP A 41 -0.67 0.67 -4.97
C ASP A 41 -2.13 0.98 -5.39
N SER A 42 -2.44 0.76 -6.67
CA SER A 42 -3.77 0.97 -7.24
C SER A 42 -4.83 0.10 -6.61
N LEU A 43 -4.50 -1.11 -6.15
CA LEU A 43 -5.46 -2.01 -5.52
C LEU A 43 -5.97 -1.43 -4.21
N VAL A 44 -5.08 -0.83 -3.41
CA VAL A 44 -5.46 -0.10 -2.21
C VAL A 44 -6.32 1.11 -2.55
N ARG A 45 -5.92 1.90 -3.56
CA ARG A 45 -6.69 3.08 -3.98
C ARG A 45 -8.11 2.71 -4.42
N LEU A 46 -8.24 1.68 -5.25
CA LEU A 46 -9.52 1.23 -5.81
C LEU A 46 -10.42 0.62 -4.73
N MET A 47 -9.83 -0.03 -3.71
CA MET A 47 -10.61 -0.55 -2.58
C MET A 47 -11.44 0.54 -1.91
N HIS A 48 -10.94 1.78 -1.84
CA HIS A 48 -11.67 2.92 -1.29
C HIS A 48 -12.97 3.24 -2.05
N GLN A 49 -13.04 2.87 -3.33
CA GLN A 49 -14.18 3.15 -4.21
C GLN A 49 -15.23 2.03 -4.18
N CYS A 50 -14.93 0.89 -3.56
CA CYS A 50 -15.88 -0.21 -3.43
C CYS A 50 -16.85 0.02 -2.26
N GLU A 51 -18.10 -0.43 -2.40
CA GLU A 51 -19.10 -0.34 -1.33
C GLU A 51 -18.65 -1.01 -0.02
N ILE A 52 -17.86 -2.08 -0.15
CA ILE A 52 -17.22 -2.81 0.95
C ILE A 52 -16.40 -1.86 1.85
N TRP A 53 -15.76 -0.82 1.30
CA TRP A 53 -15.00 0.13 2.11
C TRP A 53 -15.90 0.96 3.01
N ARG A 54 -17.05 1.40 2.50
CA ARG A 54 -18.00 2.17 3.29
C ARG A 54 -18.62 1.32 4.40
N GLU A 55 -18.88 0.05 4.11
CA GLU A 55 -19.52 -0.88 5.03
C GLU A 55 -18.57 -1.38 6.12
N PHE A 56 -17.33 -1.78 5.77
CA PHE A 56 -16.46 -2.48 6.71
C PHE A 56 -15.28 -1.66 7.24
N PHE A 57 -14.75 -0.70 6.46
CA PHE A 57 -13.50 0.01 6.82
C PHE A 57 -13.73 1.44 7.30
N SER A 58 -14.75 2.13 6.78
CA SER A 58 -15.09 3.48 7.23
C SER A 58 -15.45 3.56 8.72
N PRO A 59 -16.17 2.58 9.32
CA PRO A 59 -16.41 2.56 10.76
C PRO A 59 -15.15 2.38 11.62
N LEU A 60 -14.03 1.91 11.03
CA LEU A 60 -12.77 1.68 11.72
C LEU A 60 -11.85 2.91 11.73
N HIS A 61 -12.38 4.10 11.36
CA HIS A 61 -11.59 5.32 11.22
C HIS A 61 -10.35 5.11 10.33
N ALA A 62 -10.56 4.50 9.16
CA ALA A 62 -9.46 4.11 8.28
C ALA A 62 -9.00 5.25 7.34
N LEU A 63 -7.68 5.38 7.15
CA LEU A 63 -7.09 6.16 6.05
C LEU A 63 -6.62 5.26 4.91
N ASN A 64 -6.72 5.78 3.69
CA ASN A 64 -6.29 5.08 2.47
C ASN A 64 -5.22 5.89 1.73
N PHE A 65 -3.97 5.41 1.82
CA PHE A 65 -2.78 5.99 1.19
C PHE A 65 -2.36 5.18 -0.05
N GLY A 66 -3.35 4.80 -0.86
CA GLY A 66 -3.16 4.09 -2.12
C GLY A 66 -2.73 5.01 -3.26
N ILE A 67 -1.57 4.75 -3.86
CA ILE A 67 -1.11 5.40 -5.09
C ILE A 67 -0.84 4.36 -6.18
N GLY A 68 -1.76 4.21 -7.12
CA GLY A 68 -1.57 3.47 -8.37
C GLY A 68 -0.29 3.84 -9.10
N GLY A 69 0.40 2.79 -9.53
CA GLY A 69 1.76 2.83 -10.07
C GLY A 69 2.85 2.66 -9.01
N ASP A 70 2.53 2.70 -7.71
CA ASP A 70 3.55 2.50 -6.68
C ASP A 70 4.11 1.07 -6.70
N SER A 71 5.44 1.01 -6.65
CA SER A 71 6.24 -0.16 -6.33
C SER A 71 6.66 -0.09 -4.86
N THR A 72 7.24 -1.16 -4.32
CA THR A 72 7.68 -1.23 -2.91
C THR A 72 8.60 -0.06 -2.50
N GLN A 73 9.53 0.35 -3.35
CA GLN A 73 10.44 1.47 -3.05
C GLN A 73 9.73 2.84 -2.96
N HIS A 74 8.64 3.04 -3.71
CA HIS A 74 7.86 4.28 -3.67
C HIS A 74 7.09 4.37 -2.35
N VAL A 75 6.42 3.28 -1.95
CA VAL A 75 5.75 3.17 -0.65
C VAL A 75 6.73 3.39 0.50
N LEU A 76 7.90 2.75 0.44
CA LEU A 76 8.94 2.91 1.46
C LEU A 76 9.35 4.39 1.60
N TRP A 77 9.61 5.07 0.49
CA TRP A 77 9.92 6.49 0.51
C TRP A 77 8.80 7.32 1.13
N ARG A 78 7.53 7.08 0.76
CA ARG A 78 6.39 7.83 1.30
C ARG A 78 6.26 7.71 2.82
N LEU A 79 6.44 6.51 3.35
CA LEU A 79 6.43 6.24 4.79
C LEU A 79 7.57 6.94 5.52
N GLU A 80 8.77 7.02 4.92
CA GLU A 80 9.90 7.75 5.50
C GLU A 80 9.71 9.27 5.48
N ASN A 81 8.84 9.78 4.61
CA ASN A 81 8.66 11.20 4.34
C ASN A 81 7.30 11.74 4.85
N GLY A 82 6.84 11.24 5.99
CA GLY A 82 5.81 11.93 6.79
C GLY A 82 4.44 11.27 6.84
N GLU A 83 4.15 10.26 6.02
CA GLU A 83 2.80 9.66 6.01
C GLU A 83 2.46 8.88 7.29
N LEU A 84 3.46 8.48 8.10
CA LEU A 84 3.25 7.88 9.42
C LEU A 84 3.52 8.84 10.58
N GLU A 85 3.71 10.13 10.33
CA GLU A 85 3.91 11.11 11.39
C GLU A 85 2.56 11.55 11.96
N HIS A 86 2.54 11.97 13.23
CA HIS A 86 1.37 12.51 13.95
C HIS A 86 0.20 11.54 14.20
N ILE A 87 0.20 10.36 13.60
CA ILE A 87 -0.79 9.30 13.83
C ILE A 87 -0.26 8.19 14.74
N ARG A 88 -1.18 7.41 15.32
CA ARG A 88 -0.87 6.21 16.11
C ARG A 88 -1.85 5.06 15.81
N PRO A 89 -1.84 4.52 14.57
CA PRO A 89 -2.76 3.46 14.19
C PRO A 89 -2.52 2.19 15.00
N LYS A 90 -3.58 1.40 15.16
CA LYS A 90 -3.55 0.05 15.72
C LYS A 90 -3.16 -0.97 14.66
N ILE A 91 -3.52 -0.72 13.40
CA ILE A 91 -3.26 -1.61 12.26
C ILE A 91 -2.74 -0.82 11.07
N VAL A 92 -1.68 -1.32 10.43
CA VAL A 92 -1.22 -0.85 9.12
C VAL A 92 -1.34 -2.00 8.12
N VAL A 93 -2.15 -1.81 7.08
CA VAL A 93 -2.35 -2.77 6.01
C VAL A 93 -1.46 -2.39 4.83
N VAL A 94 -0.56 -3.28 4.44
CA VAL A 94 0.38 -3.09 3.33
C VAL A 94 -0.03 -3.97 2.16
N TRP A 95 -0.28 -3.36 1.01
CA TRP A 95 -0.56 -4.10 -0.22
C TRP A 95 0.11 -3.45 -1.44
N VAL A 96 1.32 -3.92 -1.73
CA VAL A 96 2.16 -3.41 -2.82
C VAL A 96 3.12 -4.49 -3.31
N GLY A 97 3.46 -4.44 -4.59
CA GLY A 97 4.47 -5.31 -5.21
C GLY A 97 4.13 -5.70 -6.63
N THR A 98 2.87 -5.53 -7.05
CA THR A 98 2.40 -5.85 -8.42
C THR A 98 3.10 -5.00 -9.49
N ASN A 99 3.47 -3.76 -9.15
CA ASN A 99 4.14 -2.83 -10.07
C ASN A 99 5.68 -2.90 -10.00
N ASN A 100 6.27 -3.87 -9.31
CA ASN A 100 7.73 -4.05 -9.29
C ASN A 100 8.22 -4.80 -10.53
N LEU A 101 7.87 -4.27 -11.71
CA LEU A 101 8.23 -4.88 -13.00
C LEU A 101 9.75 -4.93 -13.17
N GLY A 102 10.25 -6.09 -13.60
CA GLY A 102 11.70 -6.33 -13.78
C GLY A 102 12.48 -6.62 -12.50
N HIS A 103 11.84 -6.66 -11.33
CA HIS A 103 12.47 -7.14 -10.10
C HIS A 103 12.21 -8.64 -9.91
N ALA A 104 13.20 -9.38 -9.41
CA ALA A 104 13.02 -10.75 -8.98
C ALA A 104 12.11 -10.84 -7.74
N ALA A 105 11.43 -11.96 -7.54
CA ALA A 105 10.49 -12.15 -6.43
C ALA A 105 11.14 -11.90 -5.05
N GLU A 106 12.42 -12.27 -4.91
CA GLU A 106 13.22 -12.06 -3.71
C GLU A 106 13.45 -10.56 -3.44
N GLN A 107 13.65 -9.76 -4.49
CA GLN A 107 13.81 -8.31 -4.38
C GLN A 107 12.49 -7.64 -3.98
N VAL A 108 11.36 -8.08 -4.54
CA VAL A 108 10.04 -7.59 -4.16
C VAL A 108 9.76 -7.92 -2.69
N THR A 109 10.03 -9.17 -2.30
CA THR A 109 9.91 -9.63 -0.91
C THR A 109 10.81 -8.83 0.03
N GLY A 110 12.04 -8.53 -0.38
CA GLY A 110 12.96 -7.65 0.35
C GLY A 110 12.40 -6.25 0.55
N GLY A 111 11.78 -5.68 -0.49
CA GLY A 111 11.11 -4.37 -0.40
C GLY A 111 9.91 -4.38 0.56
N ILE A 112 9.08 -5.42 0.53
CA ILE A 112 7.96 -5.59 1.48
C ILE A 112 8.49 -5.73 2.91
N LYS A 113 9.54 -6.54 3.12
CA LYS A 113 10.19 -6.67 4.43
C LYS A 113 10.72 -5.34 4.95
N ALA A 114 11.34 -4.53 4.08
CA ALA A 114 11.83 -3.20 4.45
C ALA A 114 10.68 -2.27 4.88
N ILE A 115 9.54 -2.32 4.19
CA ILE A 115 8.33 -1.58 4.58
C ILE A 115 7.85 -2.02 5.97
N VAL A 116 7.68 -3.33 6.20
CA VAL A 116 7.24 -3.87 7.50
C VAL A 116 8.20 -3.44 8.63
N GLN A 117 9.50 -3.54 8.40
CA GLN A 117 10.52 -3.11 9.36
C GLN A 117 10.42 -1.61 9.69
N LEU A 118 10.20 -0.77 8.67
CA LEU A 118 10.03 0.66 8.87
C LEU A 118 8.76 0.96 9.67
N VAL A 119 7.64 0.31 9.35
CA VAL A 119 6.39 0.46 10.10
C VAL A 119 6.59 0.05 11.55
N ASN A 120 7.17 -1.12 11.83
CA ASN A 120 7.44 -1.59 13.19
C ASN A 120 8.37 -0.63 13.96
N LYS A 121 9.32 0.01 13.28
CA LYS A 121 10.21 1.01 13.90
C LYS A 121 9.47 2.31 14.23
N ARG A 122 8.61 2.80 13.34
CA ARG A 122 7.92 4.11 13.49
C ARG A 122 6.64 4.01 14.32
N GLN A 123 5.97 2.88 14.25
CA GLN A 123 4.67 2.60 14.85
C GLN A 123 4.71 1.24 15.58
N PRO A 124 5.53 1.10 16.65
CA PRO A 124 5.78 -0.19 17.31
C PRO A 124 4.54 -0.81 17.97
N GLN A 125 3.50 -0.01 18.22
CA GLN A 125 2.21 -0.49 18.72
C GLN A 125 1.32 -1.10 17.63
N ALA A 126 1.58 -0.79 16.35
CA ALA A 126 0.72 -1.19 15.26
C ALA A 126 0.97 -2.64 14.85
N ARG A 127 -0.10 -3.39 14.56
CA ARG A 127 0.02 -4.67 13.86
C ARG A 127 0.11 -4.42 12.36
N VAL A 128 1.02 -5.13 11.70
CA VAL A 128 1.18 -5.02 10.24
C VAL A 128 0.51 -6.20 9.56
N VAL A 129 -0.41 -5.92 8.64
CA VAL A 129 -1.06 -6.93 7.81
C VAL A 129 -0.52 -6.77 6.39
N VAL A 130 0.11 -7.82 5.85
CA VAL A 130 0.57 -7.82 4.47
C VAL A 130 -0.40 -8.64 3.63
N LEU A 131 -1.01 -8.01 2.64
CA LEU A 131 -1.87 -8.70 1.68
C LEU A 131 -1.01 -9.33 0.56
N GLY A 132 -1.30 -10.59 0.25
CA GLY A 132 -0.63 -11.31 -0.83
C GLY A 132 -0.84 -10.62 -2.17
N LEU A 133 0.16 -10.72 -3.04
CA LEU A 133 0.02 -10.27 -4.43
C LEU A 133 -0.99 -11.21 -5.11
N ALA A 134 -2.12 -10.66 -5.53
CA ALA A 134 -3.01 -11.39 -6.41
C ALA A 134 -2.26 -11.59 -7.73
N LEU A 135 -1.91 -12.84 -8.05
CA LEU A 135 -1.61 -13.23 -9.42
C LEU A 135 -2.73 -12.64 -10.28
N GLN A 136 -2.35 -11.90 -11.33
CA GLN A 136 -3.26 -11.16 -12.20
C GLN A 136 -4.59 -11.90 -12.37
N MET A 137 -5.64 -11.42 -11.72
CA MET A 137 -7.00 -11.90 -11.91
C MET A 137 -7.54 -11.35 -13.23
N TRP A 138 -6.80 -11.52 -14.32
CA TRP A 138 -7.16 -11.13 -15.68
C TRP A 138 -7.18 -12.32 -16.66
N GLU A 139 -6.55 -13.47 -16.36
CA GLU A 139 -6.70 -14.66 -17.22
C GLU A 139 -8.02 -15.44 -17.00
N MET A 140 -8.72 -15.22 -15.89
CA MET A 140 -9.98 -15.94 -15.61
C MET A 140 -11.25 -15.29 -16.17
N ILE A 141 -11.19 -14.04 -16.68
CA ILE A 141 -12.38 -13.36 -17.22
C ILE A 141 -12.49 -13.53 -18.75
N THR A 142 -11.40 -13.87 -19.45
CA THR A 142 -11.40 -14.00 -20.92
C THR A 142 -11.48 -15.43 -21.44
N THR A 143 -11.43 -16.44 -20.58
CA THR A 143 -11.53 -17.85 -21.01
C THR A 143 -12.76 -18.49 -20.38
N GLY A 144 -13.83 -18.53 -21.17
CA GLY A 144 -15.16 -18.92 -20.75
C GLY A 144 -15.25 -20.29 -20.08
N GLY A 145 -16.16 -20.35 -19.10
CA GLY A 145 -16.94 -21.55 -18.77
C GLY A 145 -16.15 -22.76 -18.26
N SER A 146 -15.94 -22.83 -16.95
CA SER A 146 -16.30 -24.01 -16.14
C SER A 146 -16.01 -23.77 -14.65
N LYS A 147 -16.94 -24.23 -13.82
CA LYS A 147 -16.91 -24.17 -12.36
C LYS A 147 -15.58 -24.74 -11.81
N GLY A 148 -14.84 -23.98 -10.99
CA GLY A 148 -13.63 -24.50 -10.36
C GLY A 148 -13.00 -23.59 -9.30
N LYS A 149 -13.26 -23.93 -8.03
CA LYS A 149 -12.51 -23.64 -6.78
C LYS A 149 -11.92 -22.24 -6.58
N VAL A 150 -12.51 -21.53 -5.62
CA VAL A 150 -11.91 -20.39 -4.93
C VAL A 150 -10.68 -20.86 -4.15
N TYR A 151 -9.49 -20.42 -4.55
CA TYR A 151 -8.28 -20.56 -3.74
C TYR A 151 -8.21 -19.39 -2.75
N GLY A 152 -8.27 -19.72 -1.47
CA GLY A 152 -8.26 -18.76 -0.37
C GLY A 152 -6.97 -17.96 -0.33
N SER A 153 -7.11 -16.65 -0.06
CA SER A 153 -6.01 -15.74 0.24
C SER A 153 -5.22 -16.22 1.47
N SER A 154 -3.93 -16.51 1.31
CA SER A 154 -3.04 -16.74 2.46
C SER A 154 -2.74 -15.41 3.15
N LEU A 155 -3.28 -15.25 4.36
CA LEU A 155 -2.97 -14.14 5.26
C LEU A 155 -1.67 -14.49 6.00
N TYR A 156 -0.57 -13.82 5.68
CA TYR A 156 0.70 -14.00 6.40
C TYR A 156 0.73 -13.05 7.61
N HIS A 157 0.83 -13.61 8.82
CA HIS A 157 1.17 -12.85 10.02
C HIS A 157 2.70 -12.88 10.17
N PHE A 158 3.32 -11.71 10.26
CA PHE A 158 4.74 -11.54 10.56
C PHE A 158 4.93 -10.96 11.97
#